data_AF-A0A3L8BZQ2-F1
#
_entry.id   AF-A0A3L8BZQ2-F1
#
_cell.length_a   1.000
_cell.length_b   1.000
_cell.length_c   1.000
_cell.angle_alpha   90.00
_cell.angle_beta   90.00
_cell.angle_gamma   90.00
#
_symmetry.space_group_name_H-M   'P 1'
#
loop_
_entity.id
_entity.type
_entity.pdbx_description
1 polymer ?
#
loop_
_entity_poly.entity_id
_entity_poly.type
_entity_poly.pdbx_seq_one_letter_code
_entity_poly.pdbx_strand_id
1 'polypeptide(L)'
;MFPDDSLQSIIQPDPWWEKNESGKICRGAIVFAFIPHVDQIPYTFEPVGRKVATEHEAAEVLVTPLKVNQPLKQTNLPVAAMTLHDKEVWAAYRAKKRPCLVFGTEKSLVDKALTQGKPNHATAPTFLVAPYYGVDQNGKRAGYSEAFTERVRHCEYPQFHWDKLPINGANESILRLDHLQPVGAHHDAYKVSDYMLSESAMDMLDDLLHWLVWGGVPEGSMILEYRALIEECF
;
A
#
# COMPACT_ATOMS: atom_id res chain seq x y z
N MET A 1 -13.13 21.24 -5.53
CA MET A 1 -14.43 20.90 -4.90
C MET A 1 -14.70 19.44 -5.17
N PHE A 2 -15.10 18.70 -4.15
CA PHE A 2 -15.50 17.30 -4.30
C PHE A 2 -16.92 17.23 -4.90
N PRO A 3 -17.26 16.18 -5.66
CA PRO A 3 -18.62 15.93 -6.12
C PRO A 3 -19.60 15.78 -4.95
N ASP A 4 -20.85 16.18 -5.14
CA ASP A 4 -21.89 16.07 -4.11
C ASP A 4 -22.20 14.60 -3.78
N ASP A 5 -22.03 13.70 -4.74
CA ASP A 5 -22.23 12.26 -4.61
C ASP A 5 -20.99 11.53 -4.07
N SER A 6 -20.28 12.09 -3.09
CA SER A 6 -19.05 11.49 -2.53
C SER A 6 -18.99 11.59 -1.01
N LEU A 7 -18.29 10.67 -0.32
CA LEU A 7 -18.09 10.76 1.14
C LEU A 7 -17.40 12.06 1.59
N GLN A 8 -16.67 12.70 0.69
CA GLN A 8 -16.01 13.97 0.99
C GLN A 8 -17.00 15.14 1.11
N SER A 9 -18.21 15.04 0.53
CA SER A 9 -19.21 16.11 0.59
C SER A 9 -19.95 16.13 1.93
N ILE A 10 -20.11 14.98 2.59
CA ILE A 10 -20.91 14.84 3.82
C ILE A 10 -20.16 15.21 5.11
N ILE A 11 -18.84 15.25 5.09
CA ILE A 11 -18.04 15.59 6.29
C ILE A 11 -17.93 17.10 6.56
N GLN A 12 -18.64 17.93 5.78
CA GLN A 12 -18.59 19.38 5.97
C GLN A 12 -19.12 19.79 7.36
N PRO A 13 -18.52 20.81 8.01
CA PRO A 13 -17.57 21.77 7.46
C PRO A 13 -16.09 21.32 7.50
N ASP A 14 -15.78 20.13 8.00
CA ASP A 14 -14.40 19.70 8.17
C ASP A 14 -13.72 19.48 6.80
N PRO A 15 -12.46 19.91 6.64
CA PRO A 15 -11.72 19.66 5.41
C PRO A 15 -11.42 18.17 5.29
N TRP A 16 -11.47 17.63 4.07
CA TRP A 16 -11.02 16.24 3.83
C TRP A 16 -9.49 16.10 3.94
N TRP A 17 -8.76 17.05 3.34
CA TRP A 17 -7.30 17.10 3.34
C TRP A 17 -6.79 18.33 4.10
N GLU A 18 -5.78 18.11 4.96
CA GLU A 18 -5.09 19.14 5.73
C GLU A 18 -3.58 19.12 5.46
N LYS A 19 -2.90 20.18 5.90
CA LYS A 19 -1.43 20.25 5.86
C LYS A 19 -0.83 19.40 6.97
N ASN A 20 0.12 18.54 6.59
CA ASN A 20 0.98 17.86 7.54
C ASN A 20 2.15 18.76 7.95
N GLU A 21 1.88 19.71 8.85
CA GLU A 21 2.87 20.68 9.36
C GLU A 21 4.10 20.01 10.00
N SER A 22 3.95 18.77 10.49
CA SER A 22 5.05 18.05 11.12
C SER A 22 6.10 17.54 10.11
N GLY A 23 5.71 17.36 8.84
CA GLY A 23 6.52 16.69 7.82
C GLY A 23 6.91 15.24 8.15
N LYS A 24 6.36 14.67 9.22
CA LYS A 24 6.64 13.32 9.71
C LYS A 24 5.53 12.37 9.26
N ILE A 25 5.86 11.09 9.26
CA ILE A 25 4.84 10.07 9.08
C ILE A 25 3.88 10.06 10.27
N CYS A 26 2.59 10.22 9.99
CA CYS A 26 1.49 10.13 10.94
C CYS A 26 0.32 9.38 10.27
N ARG A 27 -0.64 8.94 11.09
CA ARG A 27 -1.90 8.39 10.61
C ARG A 27 -2.63 9.42 9.76
N GLY A 28 -3.23 8.99 8.65
CA GLY A 28 -3.85 9.86 7.66
C GLY A 28 -2.88 10.52 6.68
N ALA A 29 -1.55 10.46 6.90
CA ALA A 29 -0.59 11.07 6.00
C ALA A 29 -0.55 10.37 4.63
N ILE A 30 -0.33 11.16 3.57
CA ILE A 30 0.07 10.60 2.27
C ILE A 30 1.58 10.39 2.25
N VAL A 31 1.99 9.18 1.90
CA VAL A 31 3.40 8.80 1.65
C VAL A 31 3.57 8.22 0.25
N PHE A 32 4.79 8.26 -0.28
CA PHE A 32 5.16 7.58 -1.51
C PHE A 32 6.06 6.39 -1.21
N ALA A 33 5.61 5.18 -1.52
CA ALA A 33 6.36 3.95 -1.32
C ALA A 33 6.34 3.07 -2.58
N PHE A 34 7.29 2.15 -2.71
CA PHE A 34 7.25 1.12 -3.76
C PHE A 34 6.29 0.01 -3.35
N ILE A 35 5.19 -0.10 -4.11
CA ILE A 35 4.13 -1.05 -3.83
C ILE A 35 4.18 -2.18 -4.86
N PRO A 36 4.25 -3.46 -4.45
CA PRO A 36 4.22 -4.60 -5.36
C PRO A 36 2.89 -4.63 -6.13
N HIS A 37 2.94 -5.10 -7.38
CA HIS A 37 1.71 -5.51 -8.06
C HIS A 37 1.17 -6.79 -7.40
N VAL A 38 -0.13 -6.85 -7.13
CA VAL A 38 -0.75 -8.01 -6.48
C VAL A 38 -1.05 -9.15 -7.45
N ASP A 39 -1.41 -8.82 -8.69
CA ASP A 39 -1.71 -9.78 -9.76
C ASP A 39 -0.41 -10.17 -10.49
N GLN A 40 0.49 -10.82 -9.76
CA GLN A 40 1.69 -11.39 -10.33
C GLN A 40 2.11 -12.66 -9.58
N ILE A 41 2.63 -13.63 -10.31
CA ILE A 41 3.40 -14.71 -9.71
C ILE A 41 4.78 -14.12 -9.35
N PRO A 42 5.26 -14.24 -8.10
CA PRO A 42 6.61 -13.80 -7.75
C PRO A 42 7.65 -14.51 -8.63
N TYR A 43 8.80 -13.89 -8.83
CA TYR A 43 9.95 -14.52 -9.47
C TYR A 43 10.96 -14.96 -8.42
N THR A 44 11.85 -15.86 -8.79
CA THR A 44 13.05 -16.21 -8.01
C THR A 44 14.30 -16.10 -8.86
N PHE A 45 15.43 -15.90 -8.18
CA PHE A 45 16.75 -15.85 -8.79
C PHE A 45 17.49 -17.14 -8.49
N GLU A 46 17.79 -17.92 -9.53
CA GLU A 46 18.65 -19.10 -9.44
C GLU A 46 20.03 -18.72 -10.01
N PRO A 47 21.10 -18.65 -9.20
CA PRO A 47 22.46 -18.49 -9.72
C PRO A 47 22.81 -19.68 -10.61
N VAL A 48 23.15 -19.42 -11.87
CA VAL A 48 23.56 -20.44 -12.85
C VAL A 48 25.05 -20.37 -13.18
N GLY A 49 25.73 -19.30 -12.78
CA GLY A 49 27.17 -19.15 -12.99
C GLY A 49 27.74 -17.89 -12.35
N ARG A 50 29.05 -17.71 -12.52
CA ARG A 50 29.77 -16.47 -12.21
C ARG A 50 30.27 -15.87 -13.52
N LYS A 51 30.27 -14.54 -13.60
CA LYS A 51 30.83 -13.83 -14.75
C LYS A 51 32.33 -14.10 -14.93
N VAL A 52 33.05 -14.22 -13.81
CA VAL A 52 34.46 -14.61 -13.73
C VAL A 52 34.61 -15.63 -12.59
N ALA A 53 35.22 -16.79 -12.85
CA ALA A 53 35.23 -17.92 -11.90
C ALA A 53 35.85 -17.59 -10.53
N THR A 54 36.82 -16.68 -10.51
CA THR A 54 37.59 -16.26 -9.34
C THR A 54 37.01 -15.05 -8.60
N GLU A 55 35.98 -14.41 -9.15
CA GLU A 55 35.38 -13.20 -8.56
C GLU A 55 33.99 -13.51 -7.99
N HIS A 56 33.68 -12.89 -6.86
CA HIS A 56 32.41 -13.11 -6.15
C HIS A 56 31.45 -11.91 -6.23
N GLU A 57 31.80 -10.88 -7.01
CA GLU A 57 31.06 -9.62 -7.10
C GLU A 57 29.85 -9.69 -8.04
N ALA A 58 29.83 -10.64 -8.97
CA ALA A 58 28.78 -10.76 -9.97
C ALA A 58 28.39 -12.23 -10.22
N ALA A 59 27.09 -12.46 -10.37
CA ALA A 59 26.51 -13.75 -10.72
C ALA A 59 25.64 -13.63 -11.97
N GLU A 60 25.64 -14.69 -12.78
CA GLU A 60 24.62 -14.88 -13.80
C GLU A 60 23.44 -15.59 -13.14
N VAL A 61 22.25 -14.99 -13.24
CA VAL A 61 21.03 -15.51 -12.61
C VAL A 61 20.00 -15.87 -13.66
N LEU A 62 19.38 -17.02 -13.48
CA LEU A 62 18.18 -17.40 -14.19
C LEU A 62 16.97 -16.89 -13.38
N VAL A 63 16.13 -16.09 -14.02
CA VAL A 63 14.89 -15.57 -13.44
C VAL A 63 13.74 -16.49 -13.84
N THR A 64 13.11 -17.13 -12.87
CA THR A 64 11.97 -18.03 -13.12
C THR A 64 10.79 -17.73 -12.19
N PRO A 65 9.54 -18.10 -12.55
CA PRO A 65 8.42 -17.98 -11.63
C PRO A 65 8.63 -18.81 -10.36
N LEU A 66 8.34 -18.22 -9.20
CA LEU A 66 8.38 -18.86 -7.88
C LEU A 66 6.99 -19.41 -7.55
N LYS A 67 6.79 -20.71 -7.78
CA LYS A 67 5.53 -21.40 -7.47
C LYS A 67 5.54 -21.95 -6.04
N VAL A 68 4.44 -21.80 -5.31
CA VAL A 68 4.34 -22.25 -3.90
C VAL A 68 4.63 -23.75 -3.71
N ASN A 69 4.27 -24.59 -4.68
CA ASN A 69 4.44 -26.04 -4.61
C ASN A 69 5.73 -26.54 -5.27
N GLN A 70 6.62 -25.65 -5.73
CA GLN A 70 7.88 -26.10 -6.32
C GLN A 70 8.88 -26.48 -5.22
N PRO A 71 9.66 -27.56 -5.38
CA PRO A 71 10.74 -27.87 -4.46
C PRO A 71 11.72 -26.70 -4.37
N LEU A 72 12.11 -26.33 -3.15
CA LEU A 72 13.14 -25.32 -2.93
C LEU A 72 14.49 -25.88 -3.39
N LYS A 73 15.06 -25.31 -4.44
CA LYS A 73 16.40 -25.67 -4.89
C LYS A 73 17.43 -24.88 -4.07
N GLN A 74 18.24 -25.60 -3.30
CA GLN A 74 19.44 -24.98 -2.72
C GLN A 74 20.51 -24.87 -3.80
N THR A 75 21.02 -23.66 -4.01
CA THR A 75 22.03 -23.39 -5.03
C THR A 75 23.40 -23.56 -4.39
N ASN A 76 24.22 -24.48 -4.89
CA ASN A 76 25.58 -24.72 -4.35
C ASN A 76 26.61 -23.68 -4.81
N LEU A 77 26.20 -22.63 -5.54
CA LEU A 77 27.08 -21.56 -6.01
C LEU A 77 27.19 -20.48 -4.92
N PRO A 78 28.36 -20.32 -4.26
CA PRO A 78 28.52 -19.26 -3.28
C PRO A 78 28.69 -17.94 -4.01
N VAL A 79 27.63 -17.12 -3.97
CA VAL A 79 27.61 -15.71 -4.39
C VAL A 79 27.56 -14.90 -3.10
N ALA A 80 28.62 -14.14 -2.81
CA ALA A 80 28.81 -13.50 -1.50
C ALA A 80 27.66 -12.56 -1.09
N ALA A 81 26.99 -11.96 -2.07
CA ALA A 81 25.88 -11.03 -1.85
C ALA A 81 24.48 -11.67 -1.88
N MET A 82 24.37 -12.99 -2.08
CA MET A 82 23.07 -13.69 -2.22
C MET A 82 22.95 -14.89 -1.26
N THR A 83 23.44 -14.77 -0.03
CA THR A 83 23.33 -15.84 0.97
C THR A 83 21.87 -16.06 1.37
N LEU A 84 21.48 -17.32 1.47
CA LEU A 84 20.16 -17.76 1.95
C LEU A 84 20.37 -18.74 3.11
N HIS A 85 19.50 -18.66 4.12
CA HIS A 85 19.41 -19.71 5.15
C HIS A 85 18.56 -20.88 4.66
N ASP A 86 18.54 -21.96 5.44
CA ASP A 86 17.70 -23.12 5.12
C ASP A 86 16.23 -22.70 4.98
N LYS A 87 15.58 -23.20 3.92
CA LYS A 87 14.19 -22.88 3.53
C LYS A 87 13.92 -21.44 3.11
N GLU A 88 14.95 -20.61 2.93
CA GLU A 88 14.79 -19.30 2.33
C GLU A 88 14.93 -19.36 0.80
N VAL A 89 14.25 -18.44 0.12
CA VAL A 89 14.40 -18.19 -1.31
C VAL A 89 14.45 -16.70 -1.57
N TRP A 90 15.17 -16.32 -2.62
CA TRP A 90 15.02 -14.99 -3.17
C TRP A 90 13.68 -14.88 -3.89
N ALA A 91 12.86 -13.93 -3.46
CA ALA A 91 11.65 -13.52 -4.15
C ALA A 91 11.86 -12.15 -4.78
N ALA A 92 11.39 -11.99 -6.02
CA ALA A 92 11.42 -10.74 -6.76
C ALA A 92 10.04 -10.42 -7.30
N TYR A 93 9.67 -9.16 -7.25
CA TYR A 93 8.37 -8.68 -7.67
C TYR A 93 8.50 -7.35 -8.41
N ARG A 94 7.62 -7.13 -9.39
CA ARG A 94 7.44 -5.80 -9.95
C ARG A 94 6.78 -4.92 -8.90
N ALA A 95 7.36 -3.76 -8.66
CA ALA A 95 6.78 -2.73 -7.81
C ALA A 95 6.68 -1.39 -8.54
N LYS A 96 5.77 -0.53 -8.08
CA LYS A 96 5.61 0.83 -8.59
C LYS A 96 5.58 1.80 -7.42
N LYS A 97 6.31 2.90 -7.52
CA LYS A 97 6.20 4.02 -6.57
C LYS A 97 4.79 4.63 -6.67
N ARG A 98 4.04 4.63 -5.57
CA ARG A 98 2.66 5.10 -5.51
C ARG A 98 2.41 5.98 -4.29
N PRO A 99 1.52 6.98 -4.38
CA PRO A 99 0.94 7.57 -3.19
C PRO A 99 0.15 6.51 -2.43
N CYS A 100 0.27 6.52 -1.11
CA CYS A 100 -0.38 5.61 -0.19
C CYS A 100 -0.88 6.40 1.02
N LEU A 101 -2.03 6.04 1.55
CA LEU A 101 -2.54 6.55 2.81
C LEU A 101 -2.02 5.72 3.97
N VAL A 102 -1.57 6.36 5.04
CA VAL A 102 -1.09 5.69 6.26
C VAL A 102 -2.25 5.42 7.21
N PHE A 103 -2.51 4.14 7.52
CA PHE A 103 -3.54 3.71 8.48
C PHE A 103 -3.00 3.48 9.88
N GLY A 104 -1.79 2.92 9.99
CA GLY A 104 -1.21 2.54 11.27
C GLY A 104 0.23 3.02 11.37
N THR A 105 0.52 3.85 12.38
CA THR A 105 1.87 4.37 12.66
C THR A 105 2.46 3.91 13.98
N GLU A 106 1.74 3.09 14.75
CA GLU A 106 2.24 2.61 16.03
C GLU A 106 3.51 1.77 15.81
N LYS A 107 4.62 2.32 16.30
CA LYS A 107 5.92 1.66 16.34
C LYS A 107 6.17 1.33 17.80
N SER A 108 5.69 0.18 18.27
CA SER A 108 6.18 -0.37 19.54
C SER A 108 7.64 -0.74 19.35
N LEU A 109 8.54 0.18 19.70
CA LEU A 109 9.97 -0.09 19.64
C LEU A 109 10.29 -1.16 20.69
N VAL A 110 10.82 -2.28 20.23
CA VAL A 110 11.36 -3.30 21.13
C VAL A 110 12.61 -2.73 21.79
N ASP A 111 12.72 -2.87 23.10
CA ASP A 111 13.90 -2.45 23.85
C ASP A 111 15.17 -3.07 23.24
N LYS A 112 16.13 -2.22 22.90
CA LYS A 112 17.39 -2.62 22.27
C LYS A 112 18.20 -3.59 23.13
N ALA A 113 18.05 -3.53 24.45
CA ALA A 113 18.70 -4.47 25.34
C ALA A 113 18.20 -5.91 25.10
N LEU A 114 16.93 -6.08 24.73
CA LEU A 114 16.32 -7.38 24.43
C LEU A 114 16.66 -7.89 23.02
N THR A 115 17.03 -6.99 22.10
CA THR A 115 17.36 -7.34 20.71
C THR A 115 18.87 -7.42 20.45
N GLN A 116 19.71 -7.23 21.47
CA GLN A 116 21.16 -7.26 21.30
C GLN A 116 21.63 -8.64 20.80
N GLY A 117 22.42 -8.64 19.72
CA GLY A 117 22.92 -9.86 19.08
C GLY A 117 21.88 -10.63 18.26
N LYS A 118 20.66 -10.08 18.05
CA LYS A 118 19.62 -10.66 17.19
C LYS A 118 19.57 -9.96 15.83
N PRO A 119 19.08 -10.63 14.77
CA PRO A 119 18.91 -10.01 13.46
C PRO A 119 17.93 -8.84 13.50
N ASN A 120 18.31 -7.69 12.93
CA ASN A 120 17.49 -6.47 12.93
C ASN A 120 16.11 -6.65 12.27
N HIS A 121 15.99 -7.55 11.29
CA HIS A 121 14.73 -7.77 10.55
C HIS A 121 13.61 -8.35 11.44
N ALA A 122 13.96 -9.01 12.55
CA ALA A 122 12.97 -9.63 13.44
C ALA A 122 12.16 -8.61 14.25
N THR A 123 12.70 -7.41 14.45
CA THR A 123 12.07 -6.34 15.26
C THR A 123 12.06 -5.00 14.52
N ALA A 124 12.31 -5.02 13.21
CA ALA A 124 12.32 -3.81 12.40
C ALA A 124 10.91 -3.21 12.37
N PRO A 125 10.74 -1.93 12.75
CA PRO A 125 9.42 -1.32 12.78
C PRO A 125 8.87 -1.15 11.36
N THR A 126 7.58 -1.41 11.22
CA THR A 126 6.80 -1.17 10.00
C THR A 126 5.64 -0.21 10.30
N PHE A 127 5.01 0.31 9.27
CA PHE A 127 3.74 1.04 9.35
C PHE A 127 2.80 0.54 8.26
N LEU A 128 1.49 0.66 8.47
CA LEU A 128 0.48 0.14 7.55
C LEU A 128 0.02 1.21 6.57
N VAL A 129 -0.03 0.85 5.28
CA VAL A 129 -0.50 1.74 4.22
C VAL A 129 -1.46 1.07 3.26
N ALA A 130 -2.39 1.86 2.71
CA ALA A 130 -3.22 1.47 1.58
C ALA A 130 -2.83 2.31 0.34
N PRO A 131 -2.56 1.68 -0.82
CA PRO A 131 -2.11 2.39 -2.02
C PRO A 131 -3.24 3.03 -2.82
N TYR A 132 -2.95 4.17 -3.45
CA TYR A 132 -3.83 4.81 -4.44
C TYR A 132 -3.50 4.40 -5.88
N TYR A 133 -4.54 4.32 -6.71
CA TYR A 133 -4.50 4.02 -8.14
C TYR A 133 -5.21 5.13 -8.90
N GLY A 134 -4.50 5.78 -9.84
CA GLY A 134 -5.12 6.84 -10.65
C GLY A 134 -6.22 6.31 -11.57
N VAL A 135 -7.34 7.02 -11.61
CA VAL A 135 -8.51 6.72 -12.44
C VAL A 135 -8.26 7.05 -13.91
N ASP A 136 -7.52 8.13 -14.18
CA ASP A 136 -7.39 8.68 -15.53
C ASP A 136 -6.91 7.65 -16.56
N GLN A 137 -7.69 7.51 -17.63
CA GLN A 137 -7.25 6.87 -18.84
C GLN A 137 -6.43 7.87 -19.66
N ASN A 138 -5.20 7.51 -19.99
CA ASN A 138 -4.39 8.23 -20.96
C ASN A 138 -3.64 7.20 -21.80
N GLY A 139 -2.98 7.59 -22.90
CA GLY A 139 -2.26 6.64 -23.76
C GLY A 139 -1.24 5.73 -23.05
N LYS A 140 -0.91 5.97 -21.77
CA LYS A 140 -0.02 5.16 -20.91
C LYS A 140 -0.74 4.43 -19.77
N ARG A 141 -2.03 4.68 -19.52
CA ARG A 141 -2.82 4.12 -18.42
C ARG A 141 -4.15 3.62 -18.95
N ALA A 142 -4.46 2.34 -18.68
CA ALA A 142 -5.77 1.77 -19.03
C ALA A 142 -6.93 2.48 -18.30
N GLY A 143 -6.67 3.06 -17.12
CA GLY A 143 -7.66 3.76 -16.32
C GLY A 143 -8.69 2.81 -15.69
N TYR A 144 -9.72 3.39 -15.08
CA TYR A 144 -10.93 2.69 -14.66
C TYR A 144 -12.11 3.19 -15.50
N SER A 145 -13.12 2.34 -15.70
CA SER A 145 -14.34 2.78 -16.39
C SER A 145 -15.11 3.79 -15.52
N GLU A 146 -15.80 4.72 -16.17
CA GLU A 146 -16.63 5.72 -15.49
C GLU A 146 -17.69 5.06 -14.61
N ALA A 147 -18.42 4.09 -15.14
CA ALA A 147 -19.44 3.33 -14.39
C ALA A 147 -18.87 2.59 -13.16
N PHE A 148 -17.63 2.09 -13.22
CA PHE A 148 -17.01 1.51 -12.03
C PHE A 148 -16.63 2.59 -11.01
N THR A 149 -16.09 3.70 -11.50
CA THR A 149 -15.64 4.83 -10.67
C THR A 149 -16.81 5.48 -9.92
N GLU A 150 -17.97 5.61 -10.56
CA GLU A 150 -19.22 6.08 -9.97
C GLU A 150 -19.67 5.18 -8.82
N ARG A 151 -19.79 3.87 -9.05
CA ARG A 151 -20.18 2.90 -8.01
C ARG A 151 -19.21 2.85 -6.83
N VAL A 152 -17.91 3.04 -7.08
CA VAL A 152 -16.91 3.20 -6.01
C VAL A 152 -17.14 4.48 -5.22
N ARG A 153 -17.47 5.59 -5.89
CA ARG A 153 -17.79 6.86 -5.22
C ARG A 153 -19.01 6.72 -4.32
N HIS A 154 -20.03 6.01 -4.80
CA HIS A 154 -21.26 5.65 -4.09
C HIS A 154 -21.10 4.60 -2.98
N CYS A 155 -19.86 4.19 -2.67
CA CYS A 155 -19.54 3.26 -1.60
C CYS A 155 -20.23 1.90 -1.72
N GLU A 156 -20.42 1.41 -2.95
CA GLU A 156 -20.97 0.06 -3.16
C GLU A 156 -19.96 -1.06 -2.86
N TYR A 157 -18.66 -0.71 -2.79
CA TYR A 157 -17.57 -1.67 -2.63
C TYR A 157 -16.64 -1.24 -1.49
N PRO A 158 -16.66 -1.89 -0.31
CA PRO A 158 -15.85 -1.48 0.84
C PRO A 158 -14.34 -1.56 0.61
N GLN A 159 -13.88 -2.34 -0.37
CA GLN A 159 -12.46 -2.44 -0.71
C GLN A 159 -11.92 -1.24 -1.50
N PHE A 160 -12.79 -0.40 -2.05
CA PHE A 160 -12.43 0.73 -2.87
C PHE A 160 -12.97 2.03 -2.26
N HIS A 161 -12.16 3.09 -2.30
CA HIS A 161 -12.63 4.43 -1.99
C HIS A 161 -12.14 5.42 -3.05
N TRP A 162 -13.05 6.23 -3.58
CA TRP A 162 -12.74 7.25 -4.58
C TRP A 162 -12.26 8.53 -3.90
N ASP A 163 -11.24 9.19 -4.46
CA ASP A 163 -10.65 10.40 -3.88
C ASP A 163 -10.00 11.34 -4.92
N LYS A 164 -9.81 12.61 -4.56
CA LYS A 164 -9.00 13.60 -5.26
C LYS A 164 -7.85 14.05 -4.35
N LEU A 165 -6.65 13.55 -4.64
CA LEU A 165 -5.48 13.80 -3.80
C LEU A 165 -4.96 15.24 -3.96
N PRO A 166 -4.46 15.88 -2.89
CA PRO A 166 -3.94 17.25 -2.91
C PRO A 166 -2.49 17.31 -3.42
N ILE A 167 -2.11 16.39 -4.30
CA ILE A 167 -0.75 16.22 -4.83
C ILE A 167 -0.77 16.10 -6.35
N ASN A 168 0.35 16.43 -7.00
CA ASN A 168 0.48 16.23 -8.44
C ASN A 168 0.39 14.74 -8.80
N GLY A 169 -0.43 14.40 -9.79
CA GLY A 169 -0.61 13.01 -10.16
C GLY A 169 -1.81 12.79 -11.09
N ALA A 170 -2.64 11.82 -10.70
CA ALA A 170 -3.93 11.60 -11.34
C ALA A 170 -4.94 12.64 -10.86
N ASN A 171 -5.92 13.02 -11.70
CA ASN A 171 -6.99 13.93 -11.28
C ASN A 171 -7.89 13.29 -10.23
N GLU A 172 -8.14 12.00 -10.40
CA GLU A 172 -8.95 11.16 -9.52
C GLU A 172 -8.18 9.87 -9.21
N SER A 173 -8.39 9.34 -8.02
CA SER A 173 -7.71 8.15 -7.54
C SER A 173 -8.66 7.23 -6.79
N ILE A 174 -8.35 5.94 -6.80
CA ILE A 174 -9.01 4.91 -6.00
C ILE A 174 -8.02 4.39 -4.97
N LEU A 175 -8.34 4.57 -3.69
CA LEU A 175 -7.69 3.90 -2.58
C LEU A 175 -8.09 2.43 -2.56
N ARG A 176 -7.11 1.54 -2.40
CA ARG A 176 -7.30 0.08 -2.31
C ARG A 176 -7.12 -0.38 -0.87
N LEU A 177 -8.22 -0.46 -0.12
CA LEU A 177 -8.21 -0.92 1.27
C LEU A 177 -7.89 -2.41 1.38
N ASP A 178 -8.28 -3.20 0.38
CA ASP A 178 -7.89 -4.61 0.25
C ASP A 178 -6.39 -4.81 -0.04
N HIS A 179 -5.67 -3.75 -0.38
CA HIS A 179 -4.21 -3.76 -0.56
C HIS A 179 -3.46 -3.15 0.63
N LEU A 180 -4.10 -3.08 1.80
CA LEU A 180 -3.46 -2.67 3.04
C LEU A 180 -2.25 -3.57 3.33
N GLN A 181 -1.07 -2.98 3.49
CA GLN A 181 0.18 -3.73 3.67
C GLN A 181 1.20 -2.98 4.52
N PRO A 182 2.15 -3.69 5.15
CA PRO A 182 3.24 -3.05 5.87
C PRO A 182 4.29 -2.48 4.93
N VAL A 183 4.84 -1.32 5.31
CA VAL A 183 6.05 -0.74 4.73
C VAL A 183 7.09 -0.55 5.83
N GLY A 184 8.35 -0.85 5.53
CA GLY A 184 9.45 -0.66 6.48
C GLY A 184 9.64 0.80 6.87
N ALA A 185 9.94 1.07 8.14
CA ALA A 185 10.13 2.43 8.64
C ALA A 185 11.50 3.05 8.32
N HIS A 186 12.30 2.43 7.44
CA HIS A 186 13.57 3.00 6.97
C HIS A 186 13.31 4.21 6.06
N HIS A 187 14.14 5.26 6.15
CA HIS A 187 13.92 6.51 5.41
C HIS A 187 13.98 6.34 3.89
N ASP A 188 14.74 5.36 3.39
CA ASP A 188 14.77 5.04 1.94
C ASP A 188 13.54 4.25 1.46
N ALA A 189 12.73 3.71 2.37
CA ALA A 189 11.56 2.91 1.99
C ALA A 189 10.36 3.78 1.58
N TYR A 190 10.32 5.06 1.97
CA TYR A 190 9.19 5.94 1.72
C TYR A 190 9.57 7.43 1.67
N LYS A 191 8.69 8.25 1.10
CA LYS A 191 8.76 9.72 1.17
C LYS A 191 7.44 10.27 1.70
N VAL A 192 7.47 11.11 2.73
CA VAL A 192 6.26 11.79 3.26
C VAL A 192 5.89 12.97 2.36
N SER A 193 4.59 13.22 2.19
CA SER A 193 4.07 14.42 1.53
C SER A 193 3.63 15.48 2.54
N ASP A 194 3.28 16.67 2.05
CA ASP A 194 2.84 17.78 2.91
C ASP A 194 1.37 17.69 3.34
N TYR A 195 0.70 16.56 3.11
CA TYR A 195 -0.74 16.41 3.34
C TYR A 195 -1.10 15.16 4.16
N MET A 196 -2.15 15.31 4.94
CA MET A 196 -2.81 14.24 5.70
C MET A 196 -4.33 14.42 5.68
N LEU A 197 -5.08 13.37 5.95
CA LEU A 197 -6.52 13.48 6.21
C LEU A 197 -6.78 14.21 7.53
N SER A 198 -7.90 14.92 7.61
CA SER A 198 -8.45 15.34 8.90
C SER A 198 -8.90 14.14 9.73
N GLU A 199 -9.15 14.36 11.02
CA GLU A 199 -9.65 13.33 11.93
C GLU A 199 -10.98 12.75 11.44
N SER A 200 -11.97 13.60 11.15
CA SER A 200 -13.29 13.21 10.64
C SER A 200 -13.22 12.42 9.32
N ALA A 201 -12.33 12.82 8.40
CA ALA A 201 -12.12 12.08 7.15
C ALA A 201 -11.48 10.71 7.39
N MET A 202 -10.57 10.62 8.37
CA MET A 202 -9.91 9.38 8.70
C MET A 202 -10.85 8.39 9.42
N ASP A 203 -11.75 8.88 10.28
CA ASP A 203 -12.81 8.06 10.92
C ASP A 203 -13.73 7.42 9.88
N MET A 204 -14.10 8.17 8.83
CA MET A 204 -14.88 7.64 7.70
C MET A 204 -14.16 6.48 7.00
N LEU A 205 -12.84 6.58 6.83
CA LEU A 205 -12.05 5.51 6.23
C LEU A 205 -11.84 4.32 7.16
N ASP A 206 -11.84 4.52 8.48
CA ASP A 206 -11.89 3.42 9.45
C ASP A 206 -13.21 2.66 9.37
N ASP A 207 -14.34 3.35 9.21
CA ASP A 207 -15.63 2.69 9.03
C ASP A 207 -15.68 1.86 7.74
N LEU A 208 -15.10 2.39 6.64
CA LEU A 208 -14.94 1.61 5.40
C LEU A 208 -14.02 0.39 5.60
N LEU A 209 -12.88 0.58 6.27
CA LEU A 209 -11.97 -0.52 6.58
C LEU A 209 -12.65 -1.54 7.50
N HIS A 210 -13.47 -1.08 8.44
CA HIS A 210 -14.24 -1.94 9.33
C HIS A 210 -15.22 -2.79 8.53
N TRP A 211 -15.98 -2.16 7.63
CA TRP A 211 -16.87 -2.86 6.73
C TRP A 211 -16.12 -3.89 5.87
N LEU A 212 -14.94 -3.54 5.34
CA LEU A 212 -14.13 -4.49 4.57
C LEU A 212 -13.69 -5.70 5.40
N VAL A 213 -13.21 -5.48 6.63
CA VAL A 213 -12.55 -6.51 7.44
C VAL A 213 -13.56 -7.39 8.19
N TRP A 214 -14.56 -6.78 8.82
CA TRP A 214 -15.53 -7.49 9.69
C TRP A 214 -16.90 -7.65 9.05
N GLY A 215 -17.17 -6.96 7.94
CA GLY A 215 -18.50 -6.90 7.36
C GLY A 215 -19.42 -5.95 8.11
N GLY A 216 -20.41 -5.40 7.40
CA GLY A 216 -21.33 -4.40 7.94
C GLY A 216 -20.68 -3.04 8.19
N VAL A 217 -21.46 -1.98 7.96
CA VAL A 217 -21.07 -0.62 8.34
C VAL A 217 -21.48 -0.41 9.81
N PRO A 218 -20.64 0.21 10.66
CA PRO A 218 -21.01 0.51 12.05
C PRO A 218 -22.32 1.30 12.15
N GLU A 219 -23.15 1.01 13.16
CA GLU A 219 -24.50 1.59 13.29
C GLU A 219 -24.52 3.12 13.41
N GLY A 220 -23.44 3.73 13.93
CA GLY A 220 -23.28 5.19 14.06
C GLY A 220 -22.51 5.84 12.91
N SER A 221 -22.17 5.09 11.86
CA SER A 221 -21.37 5.61 10.75
C SER A 221 -22.19 6.48 9.81
N MET A 222 -21.63 7.63 9.42
CA MET A 222 -22.20 8.50 8.39
C MET A 222 -22.29 7.83 7.01
N ILE A 223 -21.57 6.72 6.78
CA ILE A 223 -21.66 5.95 5.54
C ILE A 223 -23.07 5.37 5.34
N LEU A 224 -23.75 4.98 6.43
CA LEU A 224 -25.12 4.47 6.34
C LEU A 224 -26.09 5.53 5.80
N GLU A 225 -26.01 6.73 6.36
CA GLU A 225 -26.81 7.89 5.93
C GLU A 225 -26.51 8.26 4.49
N TYR A 226 -25.22 8.31 4.12
CA TYR A 226 -24.80 8.58 2.76
C TYR A 226 -25.35 7.56 1.75
N ARG A 227 -25.29 6.26 2.07
CA ARG A 227 -25.81 5.23 1.17
C ARG A 227 -27.32 5.33 0.99
N ALA A 228 -28.07 5.64 2.05
CA ALA A 228 -29.51 5.90 1.95
C ALA A 228 -29.80 7.08 1.02
N LEU A 229 -29.04 8.18 1.14
CA LEU A 229 -29.18 9.34 0.25
C LEU A 229 -28.89 9.01 -1.22
N ILE A 230 -27.86 8.21 -1.49
CA ILE A 230 -27.55 7.76 -2.85
C ILE A 230 -28.69 6.90 -3.42
N GLU A 231 -29.20 5.93 -2.66
CA GLU A 231 -30.33 5.06 -3.09
C GLU A 231 -31.63 5.83 -3.35
N GLU A 232 -31.83 6.99 -2.71
CA GLU A 232 -32.98 7.86 -2.96
C GLU A 232 -32.82 8.75 -4.21
N CYS A 233 -31.58 9.09 -4.58
CA CYS A 233 -31.29 10.09 -5.61
C CYS A 233 -30.85 9.51 -6.97
N PHE A 234 -30.36 8.27 -7.00
CA PHE A 234 -29.79 7.60 -8.17
C PHE A 234 -30.42 6.22 -8.41
#